data_AF-A0A353E3V9-F1
#
_entry.id   AF-A0A353E3V9-F1
#
_cell.length_a   1.000
_cell.length_b   1.000
_cell.length_c   1.000
_cell.angle_alpha   90.00
_cell.angle_beta   90.00
_cell.angle_gamma   90.00
#
_symmetry.space_group_name_H-M   'P 1'
#
loop_
_entity.id
_entity.type
_entity.pdbx_description
1 polymer ?
#
loop_
_entity_poly.entity_id
_entity_poly.type
_entity_poly.pdbx_seq_one_letter_code
_entity_poly.pdbx_strand_id
1 'polypeptide(L)' 'MGKQTIDTYKLTSMEEPSDEILSQLMKEVADEAKRKGDEANRKFFDRLKTYCKQVRQDWNRRYPA' A
#
# COMPACT_ATOMS: atom_id res chain seq x y z
N MET A 1 -5.46 36.93 10.29
CA MET A 1 -4.96 35.72 9.62
C MET A 1 -6.00 34.63 9.78
N GLY A 2 -6.57 34.13 8.68
CA GLY A 2 -7.54 33.03 8.72
C GLY A 2 -6.86 31.72 9.11
N LYS A 3 -7.54 30.85 9.86
CA LYS A 3 -7.00 29.55 10.25
C LYS A 3 -6.77 28.69 9.00
N GLN A 4 -5.56 28.17 8.83
CA GLN A 4 -5.28 27.16 7.81
C GLN A 4 -6.06 25.88 8.11
N THR A 5 -6.61 25.26 7.09
CA THR A 5 -7.30 23.96 7.11
C THR A 5 -6.67 23.03 6.07
N ILE A 6 -6.94 21.73 6.16
CA ILE A 6 -6.46 20.75 5.17
C ILE A 6 -6.83 21.16 3.72
N ASP A 7 -8.01 21.75 3.53
CA ASP A 7 -8.53 22.19 2.23
C ASP A 7 -7.85 23.45 1.68
N THR A 8 -7.17 24.21 2.55
CA THR A 8 -6.51 25.47 2.19
C THR A 8 -4.98 25.37 2.21
N TYR A 9 -4.43 24.32 2.82
CA TYR A 9 -3.00 24.05 2.79
C TYR A 9 -2.54 23.64 1.39
N LYS A 10 -1.49 24.30 0.89
CA LYS A 10 -0.82 23.94 -0.36
C LYS A 10 0.54 23.40 -0.03
N LEU A 11 0.86 22.19 -0.48
CA LEU A 11 2.20 21.61 -0.29
C LEU A 11 3.33 22.48 -0.88
N THR A 12 3.02 23.31 -1.88
CA THR A 12 3.96 24.26 -2.49
C THR A 12 3.97 25.63 -1.81
N SER A 13 3.21 25.84 -0.73
CA SER A 13 3.32 27.07 0.04
C SER A 13 4.62 27.05 0.85
N MET A 14 5.26 28.21 0.97
CA MET A 14 6.44 28.38 1.83
C MET A 14 6.07 28.45 3.32
N GLU A 15 4.78 28.32 3.66
CA GLU A 15 4.26 28.28 5.03
C GLU A 15 4.27 26.84 5.54
N GLU A 16 4.82 26.64 6.73
CA GLU A 16 4.85 25.34 7.39
C GLU A 16 3.43 24.95 7.84
N PRO A 17 2.98 23.69 7.62
CA PRO A 17 1.68 23.24 8.09
C PRO A 17 1.63 23.27 9.61
N SER A 18 0.46 23.55 10.19
CA SER A 18 0.26 23.34 11.62
C SER A 18 0.42 21.86 11.98
N ASP A 19 0.79 21.58 13.23
CA ASP A 19 0.92 20.20 13.75
C ASP A 19 -0.32 19.34 13.48
N GLU A 20 -1.52 19.93 13.53
CA GLU A 20 -2.78 19.26 13.26
C GLU A 20 -2.89 18.83 11.78
N ILE A 21 -2.53 19.72 10.84
CA ILE A 21 -2.51 19.43 9.40
C ILE A 21 -1.43 18.39 9.09
N LEU A 22 -0.24 18.55 9.66
CA LEU A 22 0.86 17.59 9.47
C LEU A 22 0.47 16.20 9.97
N SER A 23 -0.14 16.12 11.16
CA SER A 23 -0.62 14.86 11.74
C SER A 23 -1.64 14.17 10.85
N GLN A 24 -2.61 14.93 10.30
CA GLN A 24 -3.60 14.39 9.38
C GLN A 24 -2.95 13.85 8.09
N LEU A 25 -2.04 14.62 7.48
CA LEU A 25 -1.31 14.21 6.28
C LEU A 25 -0.50 12.93 6.53
N MET A 26 0.24 12.87 7.64
CA MET A 26 1.04 11.70 7.98
C MET A 26 0.18 10.46 8.23
N LYS A 27 -1.00 10.63 8.83
CA LYS A 27 -1.96 9.54 9.01
C LYS A 27 -2.44 9.00 7.65
N GLU A 28 -2.85 9.88 6.75
CA GLU A 28 -3.32 9.48 5.41
C GLU A 28 -2.23 8.76 4.62
N VAL A 29 -0.98 9.26 4.68
CA VAL A 29 0.18 8.63 4.05
C VAL A 29 0.48 7.26 4.67
N ALA A 30 0.43 7.13 6.00
CA ALA A 30 0.66 5.87 6.68
C ALA A 30 -0.41 4.83 6.32
N ASP A 31 -1.68 5.23 6.28
CA ASP A 31 -2.79 4.37 5.89
C ASP A 31 -2.67 3.93 4.43
N GLU A 32 -2.28 4.83 3.53
CA GLU A 32 -2.07 4.48 2.11
C GLU A 32 -0.87 3.54 1.94
N ALA A 33 0.25 3.79 2.61
CA ALA A 33 1.43 2.95 2.58
C ALA A 33 1.12 1.53 3.08
N LYS A 34 0.38 1.43 4.20
CA LYS A 34 -0.08 0.14 4.73
C LYS A 34 -0.96 -0.60 3.73
N ARG A 35 -1.97 0.08 3.18
CA ARG A 35 -2.88 -0.51 2.18
C ARG A 35 -2.13 -1.04 0.96
N LYS A 36 -1.20 -0.24 0.41
CA LYS A 36 -0.36 -0.63 -0.73
C LYS A 36 0.53 -1.83 -0.38
N GLY A 37 1.12 -1.84 0.81
CA GLY A 37 1.92 -2.95 1.32
C GLY A 37 1.12 -4.25 1.42
N ASP A 38 -0.06 -4.19 2.06
CA ASP A 38 -0.95 -5.34 2.23
C ASP A 38 -1.43 -5.89 0.88
N GLU A 39 -1.77 -5.00 -0.06
CA GLU A 39 -2.19 -5.40 -1.41
C GLU A 39 -1.06 -6.07 -2.20
N ALA A 40 0.16 -5.51 -2.14
CA ALA A 40 1.33 -6.08 -2.79
C ALA A 40 1.67 -7.46 -2.20
N ASN A 41 1.63 -7.59 -0.88
CA ASN A 41 1.90 -8.84 -0.18
C ASN A 41 0.87 -9.92 -0.55
N ARG A 42 -0.41 -9.56 -0.56
CA ARG A 42 -1.49 -10.45 -1.01
C ARG A 42 -1.25 -10.94 -2.44
N LYS A 43 -0.99 -10.02 -3.38
CA LYS A 43 -0.72 -10.34 -4.79
C LYS A 43 0.49 -11.26 -4.94
N PHE A 44 1.55 -11.03 -4.16
CA PHE A 44 2.74 -11.88 -4.16
C PHE A 44 2.42 -13.32 -3.75
N PHE A 45 1.75 -13.50 -2.61
CA PHE A 45 1.41 -14.83 -2.12
C PHE A 45 0.37 -15.55 -2.98
N ASP A 46 -0.56 -14.84 -3.60
CA ASP A 46 -1.52 -15.44 -4.54
C ASP A 46 -0.82 -15.98 -5.80
N ARG A 47 0.18 -15.24 -6.32
CA ARG A 47 1.04 -15.73 -7.41
C ARG A 47 1.86 -16.93 -6.99
N LEU A 48 2.46 -16.90 -5.80
CA LEU A 48 3.24 -18.01 -5.27
C LEU A 48 2.40 -19.28 -5.14
N LYS A 49 1.19 -19.19 -4.59
CA LYS A 49 0.25 -20.32 -4.49
C LYS A 49 -0.10 -20.89 -5.86
N THR A 50 -0.33 -20.01 -6.84
CA THR A 50 -0.65 -20.42 -8.22
C THR A 50 0.53 -21.17 -8.84
N TYR A 51 1.74 -20.64 -8.67
CA TYR A 51 2.96 -21.28 -9.12
C TYR A 51 3.17 -22.66 -8.47
N CYS A 52 3.05 -22.78 -7.15
CA CYS A 52 3.18 -24.08 -6.48
C CYS A 52 2.15 -25.11 -6.98
N LYS A 53 0.92 -24.68 -7.28
CA LYS A 53 -0.09 -25.56 -7.89
C LYS A 53 0.34 -26.05 -9.28
N GLN A 54 0.88 -25.16 -10.11
CA GLN A 54 1.39 -25.52 -11.45
C GLN A 54 2.54 -26.52 -11.33
N VAL A 55 3.55 -26.24 -10.50
CA VAL A 55 4.69 -27.15 -10.28
C VAL A 55 4.23 -28.53 -9.83
N ARG A 56 3.24 -28.59 -8.92
CA ARG A 56 2.68 -29.87 -8.46
C ARG A 56 1.94 -30.63 -9.57
N GLN A 57 1.18 -29.91 -10.40
CA GLN A 57 0.48 -30.51 -11.54
C GLN A 57 1.48 -31.05 -12.57
N ASP A 58 2.53 -30.29 -12.86
CA ASP A 58 3.58 -30.69 -13.79
C ASP A 58 4.34 -31.92 -13.28
N TRP A 59 4.64 -31.95 -11.97
CA TRP A 59 5.24 -33.12 -11.33
C TRP A 59 4.37 -34.37 -11.50
N ASN A 60 3.09 -34.28 -11.13
CA ASN A 60 2.15 -35.39 -11.22
C ASN A 60 1.94 -35.86 -12.67
N ARG A 61 1.99 -34.93 -13.65
CA ARG A 61 1.93 -35.27 -15.07
C ARG A 61 3.18 -36.02 -15.52
N ARG A 62 4.36 -35.61 -15.02
CA ARG A 62 5.66 -36.20 -15.42
C ARG A 62 5.93 -37.53 -14.74
N TYR A 63 5.44 -37.72 -13.52
CA TYR A 63 5.61 -38.92 -12.72
C TYR A 63 4.24 -39.38 -12.17
N PRO A 64 3.38 -39.97 -13.02
CA PRO A 64 2.14 -40.58 -12.56
C PRO A 64 2.44 -41.78 -11.66
N ALA A 65 1.62 -41.97 -10.63
CA ALA A 65 1.68 -43.11 -9.72
C ALA A 65 1.27 -44.42 -10.40
#